data_AF-A0A699V856-F1
#
_entry.id   AF-A0A699V856-F1
#
_cell.length_a   1.000
_cell.length_b   1.000
_cell.length_c   1.000
_cell.angle_alpha   90.00
_cell.angle_beta   90.00
_cell.angle_gamma   90.00
#
_symmetry.space_group_name_H-M   'P 1'
#
loop_
_entity.id
_entity.type
_entity.pdbx_description
1 polymer ?
#
loop_
_entity_poly.entity_id
_entity_poly.type
_entity_poly.pdbx_seq_one_letter_code
_entity_poly.pdbx_strand_id
1 'polypeptide(L)'
;MTRRVLLRCDSTGDLYPVIAPSLILHAFLVSQHTWHQRLGHPGSDVFRRLVSNNVISCNKEKPPVLCHACQLGKHVRLLVVSSNTIVSSCFDIVHSDVWTSPIPNLL
;
A
#
# COMPACT_ATOMS: atom_id res chain seq x y z
N MET A 1 -33.18 -30.82 4.34
CA MET A 1 -32.53 -30.30 3.11
C MET A 1 -33.45 -29.30 2.43
N THR A 2 -33.30 -28.00 2.69
CA THR A 2 -34.11 -26.94 2.07
C THR A 2 -33.23 -26.11 1.14
N ARG A 3 -33.33 -26.37 -0.16
CA ARG A 3 -32.54 -25.72 -1.22
C ARG A 3 -33.16 -24.38 -1.62
N ARG A 4 -33.26 -23.45 -0.66
CA ARG A 4 -33.90 -22.15 -0.87
C ARG A 4 -32.88 -21.19 -1.50
N VAL A 5 -33.11 -20.83 -2.76
CA VAL A 5 -32.29 -19.83 -3.47
C VAL A 5 -32.54 -18.46 -2.84
N LEU A 6 -31.49 -17.84 -2.30
CA LEU A 6 -31.59 -16.57 -1.56
C LEU A 6 -31.58 -15.34 -2.47
N LEU A 7 -31.02 -15.45 -3.67
CA LEU A 7 -31.01 -14.37 -4.65
C LEU A 7 -30.83 -14.94 -6.05
N ARG A 8 -31.69 -14.51 -6.98
CA ARG A 8 -31.48 -14.63 -8.42
C ARG A 8 -31.32 -13.21 -8.95
N CYS A 9 -30.22 -12.93 -9.62
CA CYS A 9 -30.00 -11.69 -10.34
C CYS A 9 -30.04 -11.99 -11.83
N ASP A 10 -31.21 -11.82 -12.40
CA ASP A 10 -31.52 -11.82 -13.81
C ASP A 10 -31.23 -10.43 -14.39
N SER A 11 -29.94 -10.10 -14.49
CA SER A 11 -29.50 -8.91 -15.21
C SER A 11 -29.51 -9.21 -16.72
N THR A 12 -30.41 -8.56 -17.45
CA THR A 12 -30.58 -8.68 -18.91
C THR A 12 -29.69 -7.74 -19.71
N GLY A 13 -28.71 -7.08 -19.07
CA GLY A 13 -27.84 -6.08 -19.70
C GLY A 13 -26.36 -6.29 -19.36
N ASP A 14 -25.48 -5.59 -20.07
CA ASP A 14 -24.04 -5.65 -19.83
C ASP A 14 -23.73 -5.11 -18.43
N LEU A 15 -23.09 -5.94 -17.59
CA LEU A 15 -22.75 -5.62 -16.20
C LEU A 15 -21.83 -4.39 -16.06
N TYR A 16 -21.16 -4.01 -17.15
CA TYR A 16 -20.31 -2.84 -17.26
C TYR A 16 -20.38 -2.29 -18.69
N PRO A 17 -21.12 -1.20 -18.95
CA PRO A 17 -21.01 -0.52 -20.22
C PRO A 17 -19.58 0.00 -20.36
N VAL A 18 -18.84 -0.55 -21.31
CA VAL A 18 -17.52 -0.01 -21.69
C VAL A 18 -17.80 1.27 -22.47
N ILE A 19 -17.93 2.37 -21.73
CA ILE A 19 -18.06 3.70 -22.33
C ILE A 19 -16.74 3.97 -23.06
N ALA A 20 -16.80 4.20 -24.37
CA ALA A 20 -15.65 4.58 -25.16
C ALA A 20 -14.98 5.81 -24.50
N PRO A 21 -13.66 5.78 -24.24
CA PRO A 21 -13.00 6.85 -23.53
C PRO A 21 -13.16 8.15 -24.31
N SER A 22 -13.54 9.22 -23.61
CA SER A 22 -13.59 10.56 -24.20
C SER A 22 -12.22 10.93 -24.78
N LEU A 23 -12.21 11.55 -25.97
CA LEU A 23 -10.99 12.03 -26.66
C LEU A 23 -10.25 13.15 -25.91
N ILE A 24 -10.80 13.62 -24.78
CA ILE A 24 -10.08 14.51 -23.88
C ILE A 24 -9.06 13.66 -23.14
N LEU A 25 -7.79 13.82 -23.51
CA LEU A 25 -6.67 13.15 -22.89
C LEU A 25 -6.44 13.72 -21.48
N HIS A 26 -7.27 13.29 -20.54
CA HIS A 26 -7.27 13.70 -19.13
C HIS A 26 -5.90 13.47 -18.45
N ALA A 27 -5.02 12.65 -19.05
CA ALA A 27 -3.66 12.42 -18.61
C ALA A 27 -2.82 13.71 -18.53
N PHE A 28 -3.09 14.72 -19.37
CA PHE A 28 -2.34 15.99 -19.36
C PHE A 28 -2.79 16.98 -18.26
N LEU A 29 -3.95 16.76 -17.65
CA LEU A 29 -4.50 17.62 -16.59
C LEU A 29 -4.21 17.08 -15.18
N VAL A 30 -3.44 16.00 -15.07
CA VAL A 30 -3.19 15.29 -13.82
C VAL A 30 -2.18 16.08 -12.98
N SER A 31 -2.54 16.35 -11.72
CA SER A 31 -1.65 17.00 -10.77
C SER A 31 -0.53 16.05 -10.32
N GLN A 32 0.55 16.61 -9.79
CA GLN A 32 1.65 15.84 -9.23
C GLN A 32 1.17 14.90 -8.12
N HIS A 33 0.20 15.33 -7.30
CA HIS A 33 -0.41 14.49 -6.28
C HIS A 33 -1.05 13.24 -6.87
N THR A 34 -1.83 13.38 -7.94
CA THR A 34 -2.53 12.25 -8.55
C THR A 34 -1.55 11.28 -9.21
N TRP A 35 -0.49 11.78 -9.86
CA TRP A 35 0.58 10.91 -10.37
C TRP A 35 1.34 10.22 -9.25
N HIS A 36 1.60 10.91 -8.13
CA HIS A 36 2.23 10.33 -6.96
C HIS A 36 1.43 9.14 -6.39
N GLN A 37 0.09 9.24 -6.33
CA GLN A 37 -0.77 8.11 -5.93
C GLN A 37 -0.74 6.97 -6.96
N ARG A 38 -0.87 7.29 -8.26
CA ARG A 38 -0.95 6.29 -9.34
C ARG A 38 0.34 5.50 -9.55
N LEU A 39 1.49 6.12 -9.31
CA LEU A 39 2.81 5.52 -9.52
C LEU A 39 3.36 4.81 -8.27
N GLY A 40 2.56 4.64 -7.21
CA GLY A 40 3.00 3.95 -6.01
C GLY A 40 3.93 4.78 -5.13
N HIS A 41 3.58 6.05 -4.91
CA HIS A 41 4.28 6.96 -3.99
C HIS A 41 5.77 7.18 -4.29
N PRO A 42 6.16 7.48 -5.54
CA PRO A 42 7.55 7.74 -5.88
C PRO A 42 8.07 8.96 -5.10
N GLY A 43 9.34 8.90 -4.71
CA GLY A 43 10.06 10.03 -4.13
C GLY A 43 10.14 11.22 -5.10
N SER A 44 10.40 12.41 -4.56
CA SER A 44 10.48 13.66 -5.33
C SER A 44 11.50 13.60 -6.47
N ASP A 45 12.66 12.99 -6.25
CA ASP A 45 13.71 12.87 -7.27
C ASP A 45 13.31 11.93 -8.41
N VAL A 46 12.66 10.80 -8.09
CA VAL A 46 12.12 9.87 -9.09
C VAL A 46 11.04 10.57 -9.90
N PHE A 47 10.14 11.30 -9.23
CA PHE A 47 9.09 12.06 -9.89
C PHE A 47 9.66 13.12 -10.85
N ARG A 48 10.66 13.88 -10.40
CA ARG A 48 11.34 14.90 -11.23
C ARG A 48 11.95 14.29 -12.49
N ARG A 49 12.58 13.12 -12.37
CA ARG A 49 13.13 12.37 -13.51
C ARG A 49 12.05 11.91 -14.49
N LEU A 50 10.88 11.49 -13.99
CA LEU A 50 9.76 11.07 -14.85
C LEU A 50 9.19 12.24 -15.65
N VAL A 51 9.07 13.42 -15.02
CA VAL A 51 8.65 14.65 -15.70
C VAL A 51 9.72 15.11 -16.69
N SER A 52 10.99 15.16 -16.31
CA SER A 52 12.08 15.61 -17.20
C SER A 52 12.26 14.72 -18.42
N ASN A 53 11.97 13.42 -18.28
CA ASN A 53 12.07 12.44 -19.36
C ASN A 53 10.77 12.35 -20.19
N ASN A 54 9.81 13.25 -19.98
CA ASN A 54 8.50 13.26 -20.66
C ASN A 54 7.72 11.94 -20.53
N VAL A 55 7.98 11.15 -19.49
CA VAL A 55 7.22 9.91 -19.20
C VAL A 55 5.84 10.23 -18.66
N ILE A 56 5.72 11.34 -17.92
CA ILE A 56 4.47 11.87 -17.41
C ILE A 56 4.39 13.38 -17.66
N SER A 57 3.18 13.88 -17.92
CA SER A 57 2.91 15.31 -18.01
C SER A 57 2.22 15.79 -16.73
N CYS A 58 2.66 16.93 -16.18
CA CYS A 58 2.04 17.53 -15.01
C CYS A 58 1.85 19.03 -15.21
N ASN A 59 0.60 19.51 -15.13
CA ASN A 59 0.25 20.92 -15.27
C ASN A 59 0.23 21.67 -13.91
N LYS A 60 0.49 20.98 -12.79
CA LYS A 60 0.42 21.59 -11.45
C LYS A 60 1.59 21.13 -10.59
N GLU A 61 2.57 22.02 -10.45
CA GLU A 61 3.84 21.77 -9.74
C GLU A 61 3.78 21.91 -8.21
N LYS A 62 2.60 21.90 -7.61
CA LYS A 62 2.50 21.92 -6.14
C LYS A 62 2.34 20.50 -5.62
N PRO A 63 3.42 19.84 -5.15
CA PRO A 63 3.26 18.62 -4.39
C PRO A 63 2.57 18.98 -3.07
N PRO A 64 1.56 18.22 -2.62
CA PRO A 64 1.26 18.20 -1.21
C PRO A 64 2.52 17.65 -0.52
N VAL A 65 3.11 18.48 0.33
CA VAL A 65 4.35 18.17 1.07
C VAL A 65 4.20 16.90 1.91
N LEU A 66 2.97 16.50 2.23
CA LEU A 66 2.64 15.38 3.10
C LEU A 66 1.53 14.52 2.51
N CYS A 67 1.89 13.37 1.94
CA CYS A 67 0.95 12.32 1.60
C CYS A 67 0.69 11.44 2.81
N HIS A 68 -0.58 11.21 3.17
CA HIS A 68 -0.97 10.39 4.33
C HIS A 68 -0.40 8.96 4.25
N ALA A 69 -0.49 8.30 3.10
CA ALA A 69 0.06 6.95 2.92
C ALA A 69 1.59 6.92 3.05
N CYS A 70 2.29 7.91 2.48
CA CYS A 70 3.74 8.04 2.65
C CYS A 70 4.15 8.29 4.10
N GLN A 71 3.37 9.11 4.81
CA GLN A 71 3.61 9.38 6.23
C GLN A 71 3.52 8.08 7.03
N LEU A 72 2.41 7.34 6.89
CA LEU A 72 2.21 6.06 7.56
C LEU A 72 3.28 5.03 7.17
N GLY A 73 3.70 4.96 5.90
CA GLY A 73 4.73 4.04 5.45
C GLY A 73 6.15 4.39 5.91
N LYS A 74 6.44 5.68 6.17
CA LYS A 74 7.71 6.14 6.76
C LYS A 74 7.77 5.94 8.27
N HIS A 75 6.61 5.81 8.94
CA HIS A 75 6.59 5.41 10.34
C HIS A 75 7.06 3.96 10.45
N VAL A 76 8.33 3.78 10.73
CA VAL A 76 8.85 2.52 11.24
C VAL A 76 8.25 2.33 12.62
N ARG A 77 7.37 1.33 12.78
CA ARG A 77 7.00 0.85 14.11
C ARG A 77 8.30 0.40 14.78
N LEU A 78 8.60 0.94 15.95
CA LEU A 78 9.75 0.49 16.74
C LEU A 78 9.67 -1.03 16.84
N LEU A 79 10.70 -1.72 16.33
CA LEU A 79 10.74 -3.18 16.26
C LEU A 79 10.68 -3.81 17.66
N VAL A 80 11.03 -3.06 18.69
CA VAL A 80 10.97 -3.47 20.09
C VAL A 80 10.55 -2.28 20.95
N VAL A 81 9.62 -2.49 21.89
CA VAL A 81 9.26 -1.49 22.92
C VAL A 81 10.39 -1.45 23.95
N SER A 82 10.76 -0.26 24.42
CA SER A 82 11.76 -0.13 25.48
C SER A 82 11.28 -0.89 26.72
N SER A 83 12.06 -1.88 27.16
CA SER A 83 11.80 -2.57 28.42
C SER A 83 12.39 -1.78 29.58
N ASN A 84 11.62 -1.61 30.65
CA ASN A 84 12.06 -0.98 31.91
C ASN A 84 12.40 -2.01 33.00
N THR A 85 12.57 -3.29 32.63
CA THR A 85 12.88 -4.35 33.59
C THR A 85 14.29 -4.19 34.14
N ILE A 86 14.41 -4.17 35.47
CA ILE A 86 15.69 -4.09 36.18
C ILE A 86 15.88 -5.43 36.89
N VAL A 87 17.03 -6.05 36.68
CA VAL A 87 17.45 -7.32 37.30
C VAL A 87 18.32 -6.98 38.50
N SER A 88 18.01 -7.54 39.67
CA SER A 88 18.70 -7.26 40.94
C SER A 88 19.52 -8.45 41.45
N SER A 89 19.33 -9.64 40.88
CA SER A 89 20.03 -10.87 41.23
C SER A 89 20.32 -11.75 40.01
N CYS A 90 21.20 -12.74 40.17
CA CYS A 90 21.52 -13.67 39.07
C CYS A 90 20.29 -14.53 38.72
N PHE A 91 20.00 -14.67 37.43
CA PHE A 91 18.88 -15.46 36.89
C PHE A 91 17.46 -14.92 37.14
N ASP A 92 17.27 -13.65 37.50
CA ASP A 92 15.91 -13.08 37.67
C ASP A 92 15.08 -13.12 36.37
N ILE A 93 15.74 -13.08 35.21
CA ILE A 93 15.08 -13.13 33.90
C ILE A 93 15.81 -14.13 33.00
N VAL A 94 15.10 -15.17 32.59
CA VAL A 94 15.56 -16.15 31.59
C VAL A 94 14.67 -16.04 30.36
N HIS A 95 15.25 -15.70 29.21
CA HIS A 95 14.56 -15.73 27.93
C HIS A 95 14.83 -17.07 27.24
N SER A 96 13.76 -17.78 26.89
CA SER A 96 13.82 -18.99 26.08
C SER A 96 12.84 -18.84 24.92
N ASP A 97 13.32 -19.05 23.70
CA ASP A 97 12.49 -19.06 22.50
C ASP A 97 12.43 -20.49 21.94
N VAL A 98 11.25 -20.91 21.49
CA VAL A 98 11.05 -22.23 20.87
C VAL A 98 10.86 -22.00 19.39
N TRP A 99 11.92 -22.27 18.62
CA TRP A 99 11.80 -22.29 17.17
C TRP A 99 11.26 -23.65 16.72
N THR A 100 10.29 -23.64 15.81
CA THR A 100 9.86 -24.85 15.10
C THR A 100 10.38 -24.75 13.67
N SER A 101 11.13 -25.77 13.24
CA SER A 101 11.58 -25.85 11.85
C SER A 101 10.37 -26.06 10.94
N PRO A 102 10.24 -25.33 9.83
CA PRO A 102 9.20 -25.57 8.84
C PRO A 102 9.44 -26.86 8.04
N ILE A 103 10.60 -27.51 8.21
CA ILE A 103 10.92 -28.78 7.58
C ILE A 103 10.36 -29.90 8.45
N PRO A 104 9.44 -30.75 7.94
CA PRO A 104 8.98 -31.91 8.66
C PRO A 104 10.17 -32.81 8.98
N ASN A 105 10.30 -33.26 10.23
CA ASN A 105 11.28 -34.28 10.58
C ASN A 105 10.99 -35.54 9.74
N LEU A 106 11.92 -35.89 8.84
CA LEU A 106 11.91 -37.16 8.11
C LEU A 106 12.40 -38.25 9.07
N LEU A 107 11.47 -38.82 9.83
CA LEU A 107 11.60 -40.13 10.46
C LEU A 107 10.52 -41.05 9.89
#